data_AF-A0A202DMD9-F1
#
_entry.id   AF-A0A202DMD9-F1
#
_cell.length_a   1.000
_cell.length_b   1.000
_cell.length_c   1.000
_cell.angle_alpha   90.00
_cell.angle_beta   90.00
_cell.angle_gamma   90.00
#
_symmetry.space_group_name_H-M   'P 1'
#
loop_
_entity.id
_entity.type
_entity.pdbx_description
1 polymer ?
#
loop_
_entity_poly.entity_id
_entity_poly.type
_entity_poly.pdbx_seq_one_letter_code
_entity_poly.pdbx_strand_id
1 'polypeptide(L)' 'DGFNGWPEKGPFDGIVVTAAPKIIPAPLKDQLKIGGIMVIPVGTQDKWQTLKKIRRISETSFEEDDVMTVRFVPFTGTSQ' A
#
# COMPACT_ATOMS: atom_id res chain seq x y z
N ASP A 1 -3.98 -3.23 -12.79
CA ASP A 1 -2.98 -3.81 -11.86
C ASP A 1 -3.03 -3.20 -10.45
N GLY A 2 -3.66 -2.03 -10.28
CA GLY A 2 -3.82 -1.34 -9.00
C GLY A 2 -2.68 -0.40 -8.65
N PHE A 3 -1.57 -0.37 -9.43
CA PHE A 3 -0.35 0.37 -9.06
C PHE A 3 -0.60 1.88 -8.96
N ASN A 4 -1.33 2.41 -9.94
CA ASN A 4 -1.63 3.84 -10.06
C ASN A 4 -2.87 4.25 -9.23
N GLY A 5 -3.50 3.33 -8.51
CA GLY A 5 -4.74 3.60 -7.78
C GLY A 5 -5.90 4.04 -8.69
N TRP A 6 -6.69 4.97 -8.19
CA TRP A 6 -7.83 5.57 -8.88
C TRP A 6 -7.90 7.08 -8.61
N PRO A 7 -7.06 7.89 -9.28
CA PRO A 7 -6.92 9.32 -9.00
C PRO A 7 -8.23 10.10 -9.05
N GLU A 8 -9.15 9.75 -9.95
CA GLU A 8 -10.42 10.46 -10.15
C GLU A 8 -11.45 10.21 -9.03
N LYS A 9 -11.20 9.24 -8.15
CA LYS A 9 -12.07 8.91 -7.00
C LYS A 9 -11.43 9.15 -5.65
N GLY A 10 -10.13 9.45 -5.63
CA GLY A 10 -9.43 9.87 -4.43
C GLY A 10 -9.84 11.28 -3.98
N PRO A 11 -9.39 11.69 -2.78
CA PRO A 11 -8.62 10.90 -1.83
C PRO A 11 -9.50 9.93 -1.04
N PHE A 12 -8.93 8.80 -0.59
CA PHE A 12 -9.62 7.74 0.12
C PHE A 12 -9.40 7.81 1.63
N ASP A 13 -10.43 7.46 2.41
CA ASP A 13 -10.31 7.23 3.86
C ASP A 13 -9.56 5.92 4.17
N GLY A 14 -9.67 4.94 3.27
CA GLY A 14 -9.00 3.65 3.40
C GLY A 14 -8.63 3.04 2.05
N ILE A 15 -7.47 2.39 2.00
CA ILE A 15 -7.00 1.62 0.83
C ILE A 15 -6.61 0.22 1.30
N VAL A 16 -7.20 -0.81 0.69
CA VAL A 16 -6.82 -2.21 0.95
C VAL A 16 -6.22 -2.79 -0.31
N VAL A 17 -4.99 -3.28 -0.18
CA VAL A 17 -4.26 -3.90 -1.29
C VAL A 17 -4.14 -5.40 -1.03
N THR A 18 -4.61 -6.21 -1.99
CA THR A 18 -4.69 -7.67 -1.87
C THR A 18 -3.72 -8.42 -2.79
N ALA A 19 -2.63 -7.76 -3.19
CA ALA A 19 -1.50 -8.33 -3.91
C ALA A 19 -0.21 -7.69 -3.38
N ALA A 20 0.90 -8.41 -3.37
CA ALA A 20 2.13 -7.99 -2.72
C ALA A 20 3.10 -7.29 -3.69
N PRO A 21 3.25 -5.96 -3.64
CA PRO A 21 4.34 -5.29 -4.32
C PRO A 21 5.64 -5.39 -3.50
N LYS A 22 6.77 -5.21 -4.19
CA LYS A 22 8.09 -5.17 -3.56
C LYS A 22 8.26 -3.95 -2.65
N ILE A 23 7.67 -2.82 -3.05
CA ILE A 23 7.66 -1.54 -2.34
C ILE A 23 6.24 -0.99 -2.33
N ILE A 24 5.92 -0.16 -1.34
CA ILE A 24 4.60 0.49 -1.29
C ILE A 24 4.50 1.50 -2.44
N PRO A 25 3.51 1.41 -3.34
CA PRO A 25 3.37 2.35 -4.45
C PRO A 25 3.10 3.77 -3.97
N ALA A 26 3.91 4.74 -4.41
CA ALA A 26 3.74 6.15 -4.08
C ALA A 26 2.34 6.71 -4.48
N PRO A 27 1.77 6.39 -5.66
CA PRO A 27 0.44 6.88 -6.03
C PRO A 27 -0.65 6.50 -5.02
N LEU A 28 -0.53 5.33 -4.38
CA LEU A 28 -1.49 4.88 -3.37
C LEU A 28 -1.32 5.66 -2.06
N LYS A 29 -0.09 6.02 -1.68
CA LYS A 29 0.16 6.89 -0.52
C LYS A 29 -0.41 8.28 -0.75
N ASP A 30 -0.25 8.83 -1.95
CA ASP A 30 -0.72 10.17 -2.30
C ASP A 30 -2.25 10.27 -2.32
N GLN A 31 -2.92 9.19 -2.72
CA GLN A 31 -4.37 9.09 -2.76
C GLN A 31 -5.02 8.82 -1.40
N LEU A 32 -4.25 8.63 -0.33
CA LEU A 32 -4.78 8.47 1.03
C LEU A 32 -5.02 9.83 1.68
N LYS A 33 -6.17 10.06 2.31
CA LYS A 33 -6.42 11.27 3.11
C LYS A 33 -5.45 11.35 4.28
N ILE A 34 -5.15 12.56 4.77
CA ILE A 34 -4.54 12.72 6.10
C ILE A 34 -5.49 12.09 7.14
N GLY A 35 -4.96 11.22 8.00
CA GLY A 35 -5.72 10.37 8.91
C GLY A 35 -6.22 9.05 8.31
N GLY A 36 -6.17 8.89 6.98
CA GLY A 36 -6.57 7.67 6.29
C GLY A 36 -5.59 6.51 6.53
N ILE A 37 -6.09 5.29 6.33
CA ILE A 37 -5.34 4.05 6.61
C ILE A 37 -5.22 3.19 5.35
N MET A 38 -3.99 2.73 5.06
CA MET A 38 -3.74 1.70 4.06
C MET A 38 -3.34 0.39 4.74
N VAL A 39 -3.86 -0.73 4.22
CA VAL A 39 -3.40 -2.08 4.59
C VAL A 39 -2.87 -2.77 3.32
N ILE A 40 -1.61 -3.18 3.35
CA ILE A 40 -0.89 -3.67 2.17
C ILE A 40 0.14 -4.74 2.54
N PRO A 41 0.16 -5.91 1.87
CA PRO A 41 1.26 -6.86 1.99
C PRO A 41 2.47 -6.35 1.19
N VAL A 42 3.66 -6.36 1.78
CA VAL A 42 4.89 -5.87 1.12
C VAL A 42 5.98 -6.93 1.21
N GLY A 43 6.59 -7.26 0.09
CA GLY A 43 7.68 -8.24 0.01
C GLY A 43 7.87 -8.83 -1.38
N THR A 44 8.93 -9.61 -1.55
CA THR A 44 9.23 -10.31 -2.80
C THR A 44 8.52 -11.68 -2.85
N GLN A 45 8.20 -12.20 -4.03
CA GLN A 45 7.43 -13.44 -4.18
C GLN A 45 8.14 -14.70 -3.67
N ASP A 46 9.47 -14.70 -3.74
CA ASP A 46 10.35 -15.78 -3.29
C ASP A 46 10.48 -15.84 -1.76
N LYS A 47 9.90 -14.87 -1.04
CA LYS A 47 9.97 -14.75 0.41
C LYS A 47 8.59 -14.53 1.03
N TRP A 48 8.53 -14.64 2.35
CA TRP A 48 7.40 -14.16 3.12
C TRP A 48 7.23 -12.66 2.95
N GLN A 49 5.99 -12.17 2.98
CA GLN A 49 5.67 -10.75 2.97
C GLN A 49 5.24 -10.30 4.35
N THR A 50 5.33 -9.01 4.62
CA THR A 50 4.81 -8.41 5.83
C THR A 50 3.55 -7.63 5.49
N LEU A 51 2.45 -7.92 6.19
CA LEU A 51 1.27 -7.08 6.14
C LEU A 51 1.56 -5.80 6.92
N LYS A 52 1.55 -4.67 6.22
CA LYS A 52 1.78 -3.35 6.79
C LYS A 52 0.48 -2.59 6.93
N LYS A 53 0.34 -1.86 8.04
CA LYS A 53 -0.69 -0.83 8.24
C LYS A 53 -0.02 0.53 8.18
N ILE A 54 -0.46 1.38 7.26
CA ILE A 54 0.12 2.70 7.02
C ILE A 54 -0.94 3.74 7.36
N ARG A 55 -0.59 4.73 8.18
CA ARG A 55 -1.46 5.87 8.49
C ARG A 55 -0.80 7.14 7.97
N ARG A 56 -1.51 7.92 7.15
CA ARG A 56 -1.00 9.23 6.69
C ARG A 56 -1.17 10.25 7.80
N ILE A 57 -0.08 10.86 8.26
CA ILE A 57 -0.09 11.80 9.38
C ILE A 57 -0.09 13.25 8.89
N SER A 58 0.59 13.52 7.78
CA SER A 58 0.62 14.84 7.15
C SER A 58 0.79 14.71 5.63
N GLU A 59 1.02 15.83 4.94
CA GLU A 59 1.32 15.82 3.50
C GLU A 59 2.54 14.96 3.17
N THR A 60 3.55 14.93 4.06
CA THR A 60 4.86 14.29 3.84
C THR A 60 5.19 13.18 4.83
N SER A 61 4.39 12.98 5.88
CA SER A 61 4.66 12.00 6.95
C SER A 61 3.65 10.87 6.99
N PHE A 62 4.15 9.66 7.22
CA PHE A 62 3.40 8.43 7.35
C PHE A 62 3.92 7.63 8.54
N GLU A 63 3.01 7.07 9.32
CA GLU A 63 3.33 6.01 10.28
C GLU A 63 3.13 4.65 9.61
N GLU A 64 4.05 3.73 9.86
CA GLU A 64 4.01 2.37 9.32
C GLU A 64 4.17 1.36 10.46
N ASP A 65 3.21 0.46 10.59
CA ASP A 65 3.25 -0.67 11.52
C ASP A 65 3.36 -1.99 10.75
N ASP A 66 4.27 -2.85 11.18
CA ASP A 66 4.33 -4.25 10.75
C ASP A 66 3.33 -5.08 11.57
N VAL A 67 2.31 -5.62 10.91
CA VAL A 67 1.20 -6.31 11.59
C VAL A 67 1.50 -7.80 11.75
N MET A 68 1.78 -8.50 10.65
CA MET A 68 2.04 -9.94 10.65
C MET A 68 2.69 -10.42 9.35
N THR A 69 3.27 -11.62 9.38
CA THR A 69 3.76 -12.31 8.19
C THR A 69 2.61 -12.92 7.38
N VAL A 70 2.62 -12.73 6.06
CA VAL A 70 1.56 -13.17 5.14
C VAL A 70 2.12 -13.69 3.81
N ARG A 71 1.24 -14.29 3.00
CA ARG A 71 1.55 -14.75 1.63
C ARG A 71 0.41 -14.44 0.67
N PHE A 72 0.65 -13.49 -0.23
CA PHE A 72 -0.24 -13.01 -1.27
C PHE A 72 0.37 -13.22 -2.66
N VAL A 73 -0.47 -13.13 -3.68
CA VAL A 73 -0.08 -13.15 -5.09
C VAL A 73 0.75 -11.90 -5.44
N PRO A 74 1.60 -11.95 -6.49
CA PRO A 74 2.37 -10.79 -6.92
C PRO A 74 1.50 -9.63 -7.37
N PHE A 75 2.00 -8.43 -7.11
CA PHE A 75 1.48 -7.21 -7.68
C PHE A 75 2.07 -7.01 -9.08
N THR A 76 1.30 -7.35 -10.11
CA THR A 76 1.78 -7.43 -11.51
C THR A 76 1.79 -6.10 -12.25
N GLY A 77 1.56 -4.99 -11.54
CA GLY A 77 1.59 -3.66 -12.12
C GLY A 77 3.00 -3.11 -12.25
N THR A 78 3.31 -2.58 -13.43
CA THR A 78 4.62 -2.02 -13.73
C THR A 78 4.92 -0.84 -12.81
N SER A 79 5.84 -1.06 -11.87
CA SER A 79 6.83 -0.05 -11.49
C SER A 79 7.68 0.23 -12.73
N GLN A 80 7.53 1.41 -13.34
CA GLN A 80 8.62 1.97 -14.16
C GLN A 80 9.70 2.49 -13.22
#